data_AF-A0AAD9Q427-F1
#
_entry.id   AF-A0AAD9Q427-F1
#
_cell.length_a   1.000
_cell.length_b   1.000
_cell.length_c   1.000
_cell.angle_alpha   90.00
_cell.angle_beta   90.00
_cell.angle_gamma   90.00
#
_symmetry.space_group_name_H-M   'P 1'
#
loop_
_entity.id
_entity.type
_entity.pdbx_description
1 polymer ?
#
loop_
_entity_poly.entity_id
_entity_poly.type
_entity_poly.pdbx_seq_one_letter_code
_entity_poly.pdbx_strand_id
1 'polypeptide(L)'
;MADLFTEVYNWLPLCHLINKKVLVMHGGLFKRDDVKLEELRTIDRNRQPGEEGLIDQMGNKGAFITMGSDVKPNFTSYDAVPHPDVEPMAYANSFMSMFGFM
;
A
#
# COMPACT_ATOMS: atom_id res chain seq x y z
N MET A 1 -14.50 -17.44 -1.36
CA MET A 1 -13.69 -16.74 -2.40
C MET A 1 -12.83 -15.65 -1.78
N ALA A 2 -13.41 -14.76 -0.97
CA ALA A 2 -12.65 -13.77 -0.22
C ALA A 2 -11.54 -14.41 0.65
N ASP A 3 -11.82 -15.54 1.30
CA ASP A 3 -10.84 -16.21 2.20
C ASP A 3 -9.56 -16.63 1.49
N LEU A 4 -9.65 -17.10 0.23
CA LEU A 4 -8.48 -17.48 -0.56
C LEU A 4 -7.62 -16.25 -0.92
N PHE A 5 -8.26 -15.14 -1.31
CA PHE A 5 -7.53 -13.89 -1.57
C PHE A 5 -6.90 -13.34 -0.29
N THR A 6 -7.59 -13.43 0.85
CA THR A 6 -7.05 -13.05 2.17
C THR A 6 -5.81 -13.87 2.52
N GLU A 7 -5.84 -15.19 2.30
CA GLU A 7 -4.67 -16.04 2.50
C GLU A 7 -3.49 -15.58 1.64
N VAL A 8 -3.72 -15.33 0.35
CA VAL A 8 -2.68 -14.83 -0.56
C VAL A 8 -2.15 -13.47 -0.11
N TYR A 9 -3.00 -12.56 0.35
CA TYR A 9 -2.59 -11.23 0.82
C TYR A 9 -1.72 -11.28 2.06
N ASN A 10 -1.97 -12.22 2.97
CA ASN A 10 -1.11 -12.45 4.13
C ASN A 10 0.32 -12.88 3.72
N TRP A 11 0.52 -13.38 2.49
CA TRP A 11 1.84 -13.76 1.96
C TRP A 11 2.55 -12.66 1.17
N LEU A 12 1.97 -11.46 1.01
CA LEU A 12 2.63 -10.34 0.33
C LEU A 12 3.82 -9.79 1.15
N PRO A 13 4.91 -9.38 0.49
CA PRO A 13 6.06 -8.80 1.19
C PRO A 13 5.69 -7.47 1.86
N LEU A 14 6.20 -7.25 3.07
CA LEU A 14 5.92 -6.04 3.85
C LEU A 14 6.75 -4.82 3.41
N CYS A 15 7.96 -5.08 2.90
CA CYS A 15 8.86 -4.05 2.41
C CYS A 15 9.82 -4.61 1.35
N HIS A 16 10.50 -3.72 0.64
CA HIS A 16 11.52 -4.06 -0.33
C HIS A 16 12.75 -3.15 -0.16
N LEU A 17 13.95 -3.71 -0.24
CA LEU A 17 15.22 -2.98 -0.07
C LEU A 17 16.02 -2.99 -1.37
N ILE A 18 16.09 -1.83 -2.03
CA ILE A 18 16.78 -1.64 -3.31
C ILE A 18 18.24 -1.27 -3.05
N ASN A 19 19.17 -2.04 -3.60
CA ASN A 19 20.62 -1.80 -3.56
C ASN A 19 21.17 -1.52 -2.13
N LYS A 20 20.52 -2.03 -1.09
CA LYS A 20 20.83 -1.75 0.33
C LYS A 20 20.84 -0.25 0.68
N LYS A 21 20.13 0.59 -0.08
CA LYS A 21 20.11 2.06 0.07
C LYS A 21 18.72 2.63 0.24
N VAL A 22 17.73 2.06 -0.44
CA VAL A 22 16.34 2.57 -0.44
C VAL A 22 15.41 1.50 0.09
N LEU A 23 14.79 1.76 1.24
CA LEU A 23 13.74 0.91 1.81
C LEU A 23 12.37 1.44 1.38
N VAL A 24 11.55 0.57 0.80
CA VAL A 24 10.20 0.89 0.33
C VAL A 24 9.19 0.06 1.11
N MET A 25 8.18 0.71 1.67
CA MET A 25 7.05 0.10 2.38
C MET A 25 5.81 0.96 2.21
N HIS A 26 4.61 0.38 2.39
CA HIS A 26 3.36 1.08 2.09
C HIS A 26 3.03 2.22 3.07
N GLY A 27 3.16 1.97 4.37
CA GLY A 27 2.93 2.97 5.41
C GLY A 27 4.17 3.81 5.67
N GLY A 28 4.90 3.49 6.75
CA GLY A 28 6.08 4.25 7.14
C GLY A 28 6.93 3.52 8.17
N LEU A 29 7.79 4.29 8.85
CA LEU A 29 8.70 3.78 9.86
C LEU A 29 7.97 3.32 11.14
N PHE A 30 8.72 2.66 12.02
CA PHE A 30 8.20 2.05 13.23
C PHE A 30 8.14 3.06 14.37
N LYS A 31 7.22 2.83 15.31
CA LYS A 31 7.12 3.59 16.56
C LYS A 31 8.36 3.45 17.46
N ARG A 32 9.13 2.38 17.29
CA ARG A 32 10.35 2.10 18.06
C ARG A 32 11.58 2.48 17.23
N ASP A 33 12.49 3.22 17.83
CA ASP A 33 13.62 3.84 17.11
C ASP A 33 14.74 2.87 16.72
N ASP A 34 14.81 1.70 17.37
CA ASP A 34 15.92 0.74 17.24
C ASP A 34 15.61 -0.44 16.31
N VAL A 35 14.55 -0.36 15.51
CA VAL A 35 14.16 -1.42 14.57
C VAL A 35 15.19 -1.58 13.46
N LYS A 36 15.67 -2.82 13.26
CA LYS A 36 16.72 -3.16 12.29
C LYS A 36 16.15 -3.92 11.09
N LEU A 37 16.86 -3.90 9.97
CA LEU A 37 16.46 -4.61 8.74
C LEU A 37 16.37 -6.12 8.94
N GLU A 38 17.19 -6.67 9.83
CA GLU A 38 17.24 -8.08 10.19
C GLU A 38 15.96 -8.51 10.91
N GLU A 39 15.44 -7.65 11.77
CA GLU A 39 14.16 -7.88 12.47
C GLU A 39 13.01 -7.94 11.48
N LEU A 40 12.99 -7.07 10.46
CA LEU A 40 11.95 -7.04 9.43
C LEU A 40 11.85 -8.35 8.64
N ARG A 41 12.98 -9.06 8.47
CA ARG A 41 13.03 -10.35 7.77
C ARG A 41 12.42 -11.49 8.59
N THR A 42 12.34 -11.33 9.91
CA THR A 42 11.83 -12.34 10.85
C THR A 42 10.38 -12.15 11.24
N ILE A 43 9.71 -11.13 10.70
CA ILE A 43 8.29 -10.88 10.99
C ILE A 43 7.44 -12.03 10.46
N ASP A 44 6.65 -12.64 11.35
CA ASP A 44 5.56 -13.51 10.95
C ASP A 44 4.41 -12.68 10.38
N ARG A 45 4.33 -12.72 9.05
CA ARG A 45 3.43 -11.90 8.24
C ARG A 45 2.18 -12.64 7.78
N ASN A 46 2.09 -13.96 7.97
CA ASN A 46 0.93 -14.74 7.52
C ASN A 46 -0.29 -14.54 8.45
N ARG A 47 -0.70 -13.28 8.63
CA ARG A 47 -1.74 -12.84 9.55
C ARG A 47 -2.22 -11.45 9.17
N GLN A 48 -3.39 -11.06 9.68
CA GLN A 48 -3.92 -9.71 9.50
C GLN A 48 -3.06 -8.66 10.23
N PRO A 49 -2.92 -7.44 9.67
CA PRO A 49 -2.25 -6.33 10.34
C PRO A 49 -3.04 -5.89 11.58
N GLY A 50 -2.35 -5.24 12.53
CA GLY A 50 -2.99 -4.60 13.70
C GLY A 50 -3.73 -3.31 13.32
N GLU A 51 -4.53 -2.78 14.24
CA GLU A 51 -5.39 -1.60 14.01
C GLU A 51 -4.62 -0.27 13.95
N GLU A 52 -3.78 -0.02 12.93
CA GLU A 52 -3.33 1.35 12.62
C GLU A 52 -3.11 1.51 11.11
N GLY A 53 -3.98 2.29 10.45
CA GLY A 53 -3.87 2.63 9.04
C GLY A 53 -4.70 3.87 8.69
N LEU A 54 -4.08 4.85 8.04
CA LEU A 54 -4.71 6.04 7.49
C LEU A 54 -5.08 5.77 6.03
N ILE A 55 -6.31 6.13 5.65
CA ILE A 55 -6.81 6.06 4.26
C ILE A 55 -6.91 7.50 3.76
N ASP A 56 -6.28 7.80 2.62
CA ASP A 56 -6.49 9.05 1.89
C ASP A 56 -7.43 8.81 0.71
N GLN A 57 -8.48 9.63 0.60
CA GLN A 57 -9.26 9.82 -0.63
C GLN A 57 -8.95 11.22 -1.16
N MET A 58 -8.66 11.39 -2.46
CA MET A 58 -8.80 12.68 -3.15
C MET A 58 -8.51 12.59 -4.66
N GLY A 59 -8.99 13.57 -5.44
CA GLY A 59 -8.76 13.72 -6.89
C GLY A 59 -7.35 14.20 -7.27
N ASN A 60 -6.32 13.56 -6.71
CA ASN A 60 -4.92 13.90 -6.96
C ASN A 60 -4.41 13.30 -8.28
N LYS A 61 -3.33 13.89 -8.82
CA LYS A 61 -2.56 13.24 -9.88
C LYS A 61 -1.99 11.93 -9.37
N GLY A 62 -1.90 10.92 -10.24
CA GLY A 62 -1.10 9.74 -9.99
C GLY A 62 0.39 10.09 -10.13
N ALA A 63 1.26 9.32 -9.48
CA ALA A 63 2.70 9.43 -9.67
C ALA A 63 3.39 8.07 -9.55
N PHE A 64 4.52 7.91 -10.23
CA PHE A 64 5.45 6.81 -10.01
C PHE A 64 6.89 7.33 -9.94
N ILE A 65 7.76 6.54 -9.32
CA ILE A 65 9.18 6.88 -9.13
C ILE A 65 10.01 5.88 -9.92
N THR A 66 10.91 6.38 -10.78
CA THR A 66 11.93 5.55 -11.44
C THR A 66 13.29 5.81 -10.80
N MET A 67 14.07 4.75 -10.65
CA MET A 67 15.40 4.79 -10.06
C MET A 67 16.36 4.05 -11.00
N GLY A 68 17.43 4.73 -11.40
CA GLY A 68 18.54 4.13 -12.14
C GLY A 68 19.54 3.43 -11.20
N SER A 69 20.72 3.09 -11.72
CA SER A 69 21.81 2.52 -10.92
C SER A 69 22.33 3.48 -9.83
N ASP A 70 22.14 4.79 -10.03
CA ASP A 70 22.47 5.84 -9.07
C ASP A 70 21.47 5.95 -7.90
N VAL A 71 20.37 5.17 -7.95
CA VAL A 71 19.26 5.12 -6.98
C VAL A 71 18.63 6.48 -6.67
N LYS A 72 18.81 7.47 -7.56
CA LYS A 72 18.19 8.79 -7.41
C LYS A 72 16.73 8.71 -7.85
N PRO A 73 15.76 9.20 -7.04
CA PRO A 73 14.36 9.13 -7.40
C PRO A 73 14.03 10.16 -8.50
N ASN A 74 13.44 9.70 -9.59
CA ASN A 74 12.85 10.55 -10.63
C ASN A 74 11.34 10.41 -10.61
N PHE A 75 10.65 11.49 -10.26
CA PHE A 75 9.19 11.53 -10.08
C PHE A 75 8.51 11.85 -11.41
N THR A 76 7.54 11.04 -11.80
CA THR A 76 6.68 11.28 -12.97
C THR A 76 5.24 11.26 -12.52
N SER A 77 4.52 12.37 -12.74
CA SER A 77 3.08 12.47 -12.46
C SER A 77 2.26 12.23 -13.72
N TYR A 78 1.04 11.72 -13.56
CA TYR A 78 0.09 11.48 -14.64
C TYR A 78 -1.33 11.82 -14.21
N ASP A 79 -2.17 12.14 -15.18
CA ASP A 79 -3.59 12.42 -14.97
C ASP A 79 -4.43 11.14 -15.14
N ALA A 80 -5.61 11.13 -14.53
CA ALA A 80 -6.54 10.01 -14.64
C ALA A 80 -6.99 9.79 -16.10
N VAL A 81 -7.30 8.53 -16.44
CA VAL A 81 -7.82 8.16 -17.76
C VAL A 81 -9.28 7.71 -17.64
N PRO A 82 -10.09 7.83 -18.71
CA PRO A 82 -11.48 7.36 -18.69
C PRO A 82 -11.59 5.87 -18.37
N HIS A 83 -12.57 5.49 -17.57
CA HIS A 83 -12.91 4.11 -17.25
C HIS A 83 -14.41 3.86 -17.49
N PRO A 84 -14.86 2.59 -17.59
CA PRO A 84 -16.28 2.26 -17.70
C PRO A 84 -17.11 2.86 -16.56
N ASP A 85 -18.39 3.09 -16.83
CA ASP A 85 -19.34 3.69 -15.90
C ASP A 85 -19.77 2.70 -14.82
N VAL A 86 -18.85 2.44 -13.89
CA VAL A 86 -19.06 1.65 -12.68
C VAL A 86 -18.63 2.53 -11.51
N GLU A 87 -19.56 2.79 -10.60
CA GLU A 87 -19.30 3.66 -9.45
C GLU A 87 -18.22 3.06 -8.53
N PRO A 88 -17.38 3.92 -7.90
CA PRO A 88 -16.51 3.48 -6.83
C PRO A 88 -17.29 2.71 -5.76
N MET A 89 -16.71 1.62 -5.25
CA MET A 89 -17.29 0.82 -4.17
C MET A 89 -18.65 0.17 -4.47
N ALA A 90 -19.03 0.00 -5.75
CA ALA A 90 -20.30 -0.64 -6.17
C ALA A 90 -20.60 -2.02 -5.54
N TYR A 91 -19.59 -2.73 -5.03
CA TYR A 91 -19.71 -4.05 -4.39
C TYR A 91 -19.44 -4.05 -2.88
N ALA A 92 -19.27 -2.88 -2.26
CA ALA A 92 -19.04 -2.76 -0.82
C ALA A 92 -20.34 -2.95 -0.03
N ASN A 93 -20.21 -3.17 1.29
CA ASN A 93 -21.38 -3.32 2.17
C ASN A 93 -22.29 -2.09 2.09
N SER A 94 -23.59 -2.30 1.90
CA SER A 94 -24.58 -1.23 1.75
C SER A 94 -24.65 -0.27 2.96
N PHE A 95 -24.22 -0.74 4.13
CA PHE A 95 -24.07 0.11 5.31
C PHE A 95 -23.02 1.22 5.10
N MET A 96 -21.89 0.95 4.44
CA MET A 96 -20.89 1.98 4.14
C MET A 96 -21.39 3.02 3.13
N SER A 97 -22.21 2.60 2.15
CA SER A 97 -22.88 3.49 1.19
C SER A 97 -23.86 4.45 1.88
N MET A 98 -24.56 3.99 2.92
CA MET A 98 -25.56 4.78 3.65
C MET A 98 -24.97 5.97 4.44
N PHE A 99 -23.69 5.91 4.85
CA PHE A 99 -23.03 6.96 5.62
C PHE A 99 -22.25 7.98 4.77
N GLY A 100 -22.40 7.96 3.44
CA GLY A 100 -21.76 8.96 2.58
C GLY A 100 -20.24 8.84 2.51
N PHE A 101 -19.70 7.62 2.69
CA PHE A 101 -18.31 7.30 2.36
C PHE A 101 -18.10 7.05 0.85
N MET A 102 -19.16 7.25 0.05
CA MET A 102 -19.18 7.26 -1.42
C MET A 102 -19.11 8.69 -1.94
#